data_AF-A0AAP0NRL7-F1
#
_entry.id   AF-A0AAP0NRL7-F1
#
_cell.length_a   1.000
_cell.length_b   1.000
_cell.length_c   1.000
_cell.angle_alpha   90.00
_cell.angle_beta   90.00
_cell.angle_gamma   90.00
#
_symmetry.space_group_name_H-M   'P 1'
#
loop_
_entity.id
_entity.type
_entity.pdbx_description
1 polymer ?
#
loop_
_entity_poly.entity_id
_entity_poly.type
_entity_poly.pdbx_seq_one_letter_code
_entity_poly.pdbx_strand_id
1 'polypeptide(L)'
;MWGKKIPTLLELCIQTAIDNVRYLGDVGETDIDLLKDILPHCTVDHLMHIENSTEAKQRDVDEAQNRAVDRFKQRFGNEVVSK
;
A
#
# COMPACT_ATOMS: atom_id res chain seq x y z
N MET A 1 5.83 16.70 38.94
CA MET A 1 6.58 15.70 38.17
C MET A 1 5.63 15.12 37.12
N TRP A 2 5.74 15.53 35.86
CA TRP A 2 4.90 14.95 34.81
C TRP A 2 5.38 13.53 34.54
N GLY A 3 4.56 12.55 34.90
CA GLY A 3 4.77 11.16 34.53
C GLY A 3 4.68 11.06 33.02
N LYS A 4 5.83 11.13 32.33
CA LYS A 4 5.91 10.92 30.89
C LYS A 4 5.52 9.47 30.65
N LYS A 5 4.28 9.25 30.20
CA LYS A 5 3.79 7.91 29.87
C LYS A 5 4.75 7.33 28.84
N ILE A 6 5.32 6.16 29.12
CA ILE A 6 6.22 5.51 28.18
C ILE A 6 5.36 5.13 26.97
N PRO A 7 5.69 5.63 25.77
CA PRO A 7 4.92 5.29 24.59
C PRO A 7 5.02 3.79 24.32
N THR A 8 3.92 3.23 23.85
CA THR A 8 3.86 1.89 23.32
C THR A 8 4.72 1.79 22.05
N LEU A 9 5.06 0.56 21.66
CA LEU A 9 5.77 0.32 20.40
C LEU A 9 4.97 0.86 19.21
N LEU A 10 3.63 0.72 19.25
CA LEU A 10 2.76 1.21 18.18
C LEU A 10 2.83 2.73 18.04
N GLU A 11 2.72 3.46 19.16
CA GLU A 11 2.84 4.92 19.17
C GLU A 11 4.22 5.37 18.65
N LEU A 12 5.30 4.66 18.99
CA LEU A 12 6.63 4.93 18.45
C LEU A 12 6.71 4.68 16.94
N CYS A 13 6.10 3.61 16.43
CA CYS A 13 6.06 3.32 14.99
C CYS A 13 5.26 4.38 14.22
N ILE A 14 4.11 4.79 14.73
CA ILE A 14 3.30 5.87 14.13
C ILE A 14 4.10 7.16 14.08
N GLN A 15 4.72 7.56 15.21
CA GLN A 15 5.52 8.78 15.24
C GLN A 15 6.72 8.71 14.28
N THR A 16 7.40 7.56 14.22
CA THR A 16 8.53 7.36 13.31
C THR A 16 8.08 7.45 11.86
N ALA A 17 6.91 6.91 11.50
CA ALA A 17 6.34 7.02 10.17
C ALA A 17 6.00 8.48 9.83
N ILE A 18 5.38 9.21 10.76
CA ILE A 18 5.06 10.65 10.62
C ILE A 18 6.33 11.48 10.39
N ASP A 19 7.39 11.23 11.17
CA ASP A 19 8.66 11.96 11.06
C ASP A 19 9.37 11.71 9.72
N ASN A 20 9.01 10.61 9.04
CA ASN A 20 9.63 10.12 7.81
C ASN A 20 8.65 10.02 6.63
N VAL A 21 7.53 10.76 6.65
CA VAL A 21 6.47 10.72 5.62
C VAL A 21 6.97 10.84 4.18
N ARG A 22 8.06 11.59 3.96
CA ARG A 22 8.66 11.80 2.63
C ARG A 22 9.20 10.51 1.98
N TYR A 23 9.40 9.46 2.78
CA TYR A 23 9.93 8.17 2.34
C TYR A 23 8.83 7.11 2.20
N LEU A 24 7.57 7.45 2.50
CA LEU A 24 6.45 6.55 2.30
C LEU A 24 6.17 6.40 0.79
N GLY A 25 6.18 5.14 0.33
CA GLY A 25 5.85 4.74 -1.02
C GLY A 25 4.50 4.04 -1.05
N ASP A 26 4.45 2.80 -1.55
CA ASP A 26 3.25 1.97 -1.49
C ASP A 26 2.87 1.65 -0.03
N VAL A 27 1.62 1.91 0.32
CA VAL A 27 1.04 1.63 1.65
C VAL A 27 -0.18 0.70 1.59
N GLY A 28 -0.46 0.07 0.43
CA GLY A 28 -1.68 -0.70 0.20
C GLY A 28 -1.89 -1.91 1.13
N GLU A 29 -0.82 -2.44 1.71
CA GLU A 29 -0.86 -3.57 2.67
C GLU A 29 -0.92 -3.13 4.14
N THR A 30 -0.97 -1.82 4.41
CA THR A 30 -0.97 -1.29 5.78
C THR A 30 -2.40 -1.18 6.31
N ASP A 31 -2.59 -1.49 7.60
CA ASP A 31 -3.89 -1.39 8.25
C ASP A 31 -4.47 0.03 8.16
N ILE A 32 -5.75 0.13 7.80
CA ILE A 32 -6.43 1.39 7.53
C ILE A 32 -6.47 2.30 8.77
N ASP A 33 -6.51 1.73 9.98
CA ASP A 33 -6.53 2.52 11.21
C ASP A 33 -5.16 3.16 11.47
N LEU A 34 -4.06 2.52 11.07
CA LEU A 34 -2.72 3.13 11.11
C LEU A 34 -2.56 4.22 10.05
N LEU A 35 -3.12 4.00 8.87
CA LEU A 35 -3.09 5.00 7.80
C LEU A 35 -3.88 6.26 8.16
N LYS A 36 -4.98 6.13 8.90
CA LYS A 36 -5.74 7.28 9.42
C LYS A 36 -4.91 8.16 10.35
N ASP A 37 -3.97 7.58 11.08
CA ASP A 37 -3.10 8.33 11.99
C ASP A 37 -1.88 8.93 11.28
N ILE A 38 -1.40 8.32 10.20
CA ILE A 38 -0.16 8.74 9.51
C ILE A 38 -0.44 9.67 8.32
N LEU A 39 -1.39 9.33 7.45
CA LEU A 39 -1.63 10.05 6.19
C LEU A 39 -2.08 11.52 6.36
N PRO A 40 -2.78 11.94 7.43
CA PRO A 40 -3.08 13.36 7.63
C PRO A 40 -1.84 14.25 7.83
N HIS A 41 -0.69 13.67 8.13
CA HIS A 41 0.58 14.40 8.26
C HIS A 41 1.35 14.50 6.94
N CYS A 42 0.88 13.85 5.87
CA CYS A 42 1.45 13.96 4.53
C CYS A 42 1.06 15.27 3.86
N THR A 43 1.96 15.83 3.06
CA THR A 43 1.61 16.90 2.11
C THR A 43 0.90 16.29 0.90
N VAL A 44 0.24 17.13 0.10
CA VAL A 44 -0.39 16.69 -1.17
C VAL A 44 0.63 15.98 -2.07
N ASP A 45 1.86 16.49 -2.15
CA ASP A 45 2.92 15.87 -2.95
C ASP A 45 3.30 14.47 -2.44
N HIS A 46 3.35 14.27 -1.13
CA HIS A 46 3.58 12.95 -0.55
C HIS A 46 2.42 11.98 -0.85
N LEU A 47 1.18 12.45 -0.76
CA LEU A 47 0.00 11.64 -1.08
C LEU A 47 -0.01 11.25 -2.56
N MET A 48 0.31 12.17 -3.47
CA MET A 48 0.45 11.87 -4.90
C MET A 48 1.57 10.85 -5.16
N HIS A 49 2.70 10.93 -4.44
CA HIS A 49 3.77 9.94 -4.57
C HIS A 49 3.32 8.54 -4.12
N ILE A 50 2.61 8.46 -3.00
CA ILE A 50 2.04 7.21 -2.47
C ILE A 50 1.05 6.61 -3.48
N GLU A 51 0.14 7.42 -4.02
CA GLU A 51 -0.85 6.98 -5.01
C GLU A 51 -0.17 6.45 -6.29
N ASN A 52 0.76 7.22 -6.87
CA ASN A 52 1.52 6.79 -8.06
C ASN A 52 2.30 5.49 -7.83
N SER A 53 2.89 5.31 -6.65
CA SER A 53 3.64 4.10 -6.28
C SER A 53 2.72 2.89 -6.18
N THR A 54 1.54 3.08 -5.61
CA THR A 54 0.51 2.04 -5.45
C THR A 54 -0.06 1.63 -6.82
N GLU A 55 -0.36 2.59 -7.69
CA GLU A 55 -0.84 2.32 -9.05
C GLU A 55 0.21 1.63 -9.93
N ALA A 56 1.50 1.95 -9.78
CA ALA A 56 2.57 1.26 -10.50
C ALA A 56 2.60 -0.23 -10.15
N LYS A 57 2.52 -0.56 -8.86
CA LYS A 57 2.48 -1.95 -8.40
C LYS A 57 1.22 -2.68 -8.88
N GLN A 58 0.06 -2.01 -8.86
CA GLN A 58 -1.18 -2.61 -9.37
C GLN A 58 -1.07 -2.94 -10.86
N ARG A 59 -0.47 -2.07 -11.67
CA ARG A 59 -0.25 -2.33 -13.11
C ARG A 59 0.63 -3.56 -13.35
N ASP A 60 1.69 -3.72 -12.55
CA ASP A 60 2.57 -4.89 -12.65
C ASP A 60 1.81 -6.20 -12.32
N VAL A 61 0.95 -6.16 -11.29
CA VAL A 61 0.07 -7.28 -10.91
C VAL A 61 -0.92 -7.60 -12.03
N ASP A 62 -1.59 -6.59 -12.58
CA ASP A 62 -2.56 -6.77 -13.67
C ASP A 62 -1.90 -7.37 -14.91
N GLU A 63 -0.70 -6.92 -15.27
CA GLU A 63 0.04 -7.46 -16.40
C GLU A 63 0.46 -8.92 -16.15
N ALA A 64 0.91 -9.24 -14.93
CA ALA A 64 1.22 -10.61 -14.55
C ALA A 64 -0.02 -11.53 -14.60
N GLN A 65 -1.17 -11.04 -14.12
CA GLN A 65 -2.44 -11.76 -14.14
C GLN A 65 -2.94 -11.98 -15.58
N ASN A 66 -2.91 -10.96 -16.43
CA ASN A 66 -3.28 -11.07 -17.84
C ASN A 66 -2.41 -12.10 -18.56
N ARG A 67 -1.08 -12.07 -18.36
CA ARG A 67 -0.18 -13.08 -18.92
C ARG A 67 -0.49 -14.50 -18.41
N ALA A 68 -0.89 -14.65 -17.15
CA ALA A 68 -1.28 -15.94 -16.61
C ALA A 68 -2.57 -16.47 -17.26
N VAL A 69 -3.57 -15.60 -17.44
CA VAL A 69 -4.83 -15.91 -18.12
C VAL A 69 -4.58 -16.27 -19.59
N ASP A 70 -3.73 -15.53 -20.30
CA ASP A 70 -3.41 -15.83 -21.70
C ASP A 70 -2.71 -17.18 -21.86
N ARG A 71 -1.74 -17.49 -20.99
CA ARG A 71 -1.11 -18.82 -20.96
C ARG A 71 -2.13 -19.92 -20.69
N PHE A 72 -3.06 -19.68 -19.79
CA PHE A 72 -4.12 -20.62 -19.47
C PHE A 72 -5.03 -20.86 -20.68
N LYS A 73 -5.49 -19.80 -21.36
CA LYS A 73 -6.29 -19.89 -22.60
C LYS A 73 -5.54 -20.63 -23.71
N GLN A 74 -4.24 -20.36 -23.90
CA GLN A 74 -3.40 -21.07 -24.88
C GLN A 74 -3.28 -22.57 -24.57
N ARG A 75 -3.25 -22.93 -23.28
CA ARG A 75 -3.05 -24.33 -22.84
C ARG A 75 -4.34 -25.14 -22.81
N PHE A 76 -5.47 -24.53 -22.47
CA PHE A 76 -6.72 -25.22 -22.18
C PHE A 76 -7.91 -24.80 -23.06
N GLY A 77 -7.76 -23.82 -23.95
CA GLY A 77 -8.84 -23.30 -24.79
C GLY A 77 -9.81 -22.37 -24.05
N ASN A 78 -10.77 -21.80 -24.77
CA ASN A 78 -11.69 -20.76 -24.26
C ASN A 78 -12.81 -21.28 -23.32
N GLU A 79 -12.83 -22.57 -23.00
CA GLU A 79 -13.98 -23.21 -22.33
C GLU A 79 -14.10 -22.95 -20.82
N VAL A 80 -13.11 -22.29 -20.20
CA VAL A 80 -13.04 -22.16 -18.73
C VAL A 80 -13.39 -20.76 -18.21
N VAL A 81 -13.65 -19.78 -19.08
CA VAL A 81 -13.98 -18.39 -18.68
C VAL A 81 -15.47 -18.08 -18.85
N SER A 82 -16.32 -19.10 -18.69
CA SER A 82 -17.77 -18.92 -18.64
C SER A 82 -18.34 -19.64 -17.42
N LYS A 83 -18.31 -18.94 -16.28
CA LYS A 83 -19.38 -18.91 -15.28
C LYS A 83 -19.14 -17.77 -14.30
#